data_AF-A0A1T5CX88-F1
#
_entry.id   AF-A0A1T5CX88-F1
#
_cell.length_a   1.000
_cell.length_b   1.000
_cell.length_c   1.000
_cell.angle_alpha   90.00
_cell.angle_beta   90.00
_cell.angle_gamma   90.00
#
_symmetry.space_group_name_H-M   'P 1'
#
loop_
_entity.id
_entity.type
_entity.pdbx_description
1 polymer ?
#
loop_
_entity_poly.entity_id
_entity_poly.type
_entity_poly.pdbx_seq_one_letter_code
_entity_poly.pdbx_strand_id
1 'polypeptide(L)'
;MEIAHGWIFFAVLVGLVGNSRKIGFGMALLWSILLSPIIGLIIVLLSPTNSQIEEHRYKHYIELAKKANYKGNIAKAIDHYQDALYHLENDYKSPNKQRSDLILQLKSIVDRLKTKDMEKPIIT
;
A
#
# COMPACT_ATOMS: atom_id res chain seq x y z
N MET A 1 5.26 -43.08 12.20
CA MET A 1 5.08 -42.27 10.97
C MET A 1 3.89 -41.30 11.04
N GLU A 2 2.98 -41.44 12.00
CA GLU A 2 1.80 -40.57 12.21
C GLU A 2 2.13 -39.07 12.36
N ILE A 3 3.16 -38.73 13.15
CA ILE A 3 3.48 -37.35 13.53
C ILE A 3 3.96 -36.50 12.33
N ALA A 4 4.66 -37.12 11.39
CA ALA A 4 5.20 -36.42 10.21
C ALA A 4 4.09 -35.93 9.26
N HIS A 5 2.99 -36.69 9.13
CA HIS A 5 1.87 -36.33 8.26
C HIS A 5 1.12 -35.11 8.79
N GLY A 6 0.84 -35.07 10.10
CA GLY A 6 0.22 -33.92 10.76
C GLY A 6 1.08 -32.65 10.64
N TRP A 7 2.39 -32.78 10.84
CA TRP A 7 3.34 -31.66 10.74
C TRP A 7 3.32 -31.00 9.35
N ILE A 8 3.42 -31.81 8.30
CA ILE A 8 3.41 -31.32 6.91
C ILE A 8 2.06 -30.69 6.57
N PHE A 9 0.96 -31.31 7.00
CA PHE A 9 -0.38 -30.76 6.78
C PHE A 9 -0.54 -29.36 7.40
N PHE A 10 -0.14 -29.20 8.67
CA PHE A 10 -0.16 -27.89 9.32
C PHE A 10 0.76 -26.87 8.64
N ALA A 11 1.93 -27.30 8.16
CA ALA A 11 2.83 -26.39 7.46
C ALA A 11 2.24 -25.86 6.14
N VAL A 12 1.53 -26.71 5.40
CA VAL A 12 0.80 -26.31 4.18
C VAL A 12 -0.31 -25.30 4.50
N LEU A 13 -1.06 -25.51 5.59
CA LEU A 13 -2.07 -24.54 6.04
C LEU A 13 -1.45 -23.16 6.36
N VAL A 14 -0.31 -23.14 7.06
CA VAL A 14 0.42 -21.90 7.35
C VAL A 14 0.88 -21.21 6.06
N GLY A 15 1.36 -21.99 5.08
CA GLY A 15 1.67 -21.51 3.73
C GLY A 15 0.48 -20.81 3.08
N LEU A 16 -0.70 -21.44 3.09
CA LEU A 16 -1.92 -20.87 2.51
C LEU A 16 -2.32 -19.55 3.17
N VAL A 17 -2.20 -19.43 4.49
CA VAL A 17 -2.43 -18.17 5.22
C VAL A 17 -1.41 -17.10 4.82
N GLY A 18 -0.16 -17.50 4.55
CA GLY A 18 0.91 -16.62 4.07
C GLY A 18 0.71 -16.07 2.66
N ASN A 19 -0.10 -16.73 1.81
CA ASN A 19 -0.30 -16.31 0.42
C ASN A 19 -0.92 -14.90 0.28
N SER A 20 -1.79 -14.52 1.22
CA SER A 20 -2.43 -13.20 1.24
C SER A 20 -1.57 -12.10 1.87
N ARG A 21 -0.32 -12.43 2.26
CA ARG A 21 0.59 -11.54 2.99
C ARG A 21 1.87 -11.32 2.22
N LYS A 22 2.62 -10.29 2.60
CA LYS A 22 3.89 -9.91 1.95
C LYS A 22 4.90 -11.06 1.88
N ILE A 23 4.94 -11.87 2.95
CA ILE A 23 5.85 -13.01 3.04
C ILE A 23 5.58 -14.06 1.96
N GLY A 24 4.33 -14.20 1.51
CA GLY A 24 3.93 -15.14 0.46
C GLY A 24 3.89 -16.60 0.91
N PHE A 25 3.31 -17.46 0.08
CA PHE A 25 3.14 -18.90 0.37
C PHE A 25 4.48 -19.61 0.59
N GLY A 26 5.45 -19.42 -0.29
CA GLY A 26 6.73 -20.16 -0.28
C GLY A 26 7.55 -19.91 0.99
N MET A 27 7.71 -18.64 1.39
CA MET A 27 8.43 -18.31 2.61
C MET A 27 7.64 -18.69 3.87
N ALA A 28 6.32 -18.51 3.87
CA ALA A 28 5.46 -18.96 4.97
C ALA A 28 5.60 -20.47 5.21
N LEU A 29 5.56 -21.27 4.15
CA LEU A 29 5.74 -22.72 4.21
C LEU A 29 7.16 -23.09 4.67
N LEU A 30 8.19 -22.44 4.14
CA LEU A 30 9.59 -22.70 4.48
C LEU A 30 9.86 -22.45 5.97
N TRP A 31 9.42 -21.31 6.52
CA TRP A 31 9.56 -21.02 7.95
C TRP A 31 8.77 -21.98 8.82
N SER A 32 7.60 -22.41 8.34
CA SER A 32 6.73 -23.36 9.02
C SER A 32 7.36 -24.77 9.13
N ILE A 33 8.00 -25.24 8.05
CA ILE A 33 8.71 -26.53 8.05
C ILE A 33 10.00 -26.47 8.88
N LEU A 34 10.74 -25.36 8.80
CA LEU A 34 12.07 -25.21 9.42
C LEU A 34 12.02 -24.97 10.94
N LEU A 35 11.11 -24.10 11.41
CA LEU A 35 11.05 -23.71 12.83
C LEU A 35 10.00 -24.50 13.61
N SER A 36 8.78 -24.50 13.10
CA SER A 36 7.62 -25.31 13.47
C SER A 36 6.36 -24.66 12.88
N PRO A 37 5.26 -25.40 12.71
CA PRO A 37 4.03 -24.81 12.22
C PRO A 37 3.52 -23.64 13.05
N ILE A 38 3.66 -23.72 14.38
CA ILE A 38 3.24 -22.67 15.30
C ILE A 38 4.10 -21.41 15.11
N ILE A 39 5.43 -21.55 15.06
CA ILE A 39 6.34 -20.41 14.90
C ILE A 39 6.18 -19.78 13.51
N GLY A 40 6.05 -20.61 12.46
CA GLY A 40 5.77 -20.14 11.11
C GLY A 40 4.47 -19.34 11.04
N LEU A 41 3.42 -19.79 11.73
CA LEU A 41 2.15 -19.06 11.81
C LEU A 41 2.33 -17.69 12.48
N ILE A 42 3.08 -17.60 13.58
CA ILE A 42 3.34 -16.32 14.26
C ILE A 42 4.04 -15.35 13.30
N ILE A 43 5.07 -15.79 12.59
CA ILE A 43 5.79 -14.97 11.60
C ILE A 43 4.84 -14.49 10.49
N VAL A 44 4.00 -15.39 9.98
CA VAL A 44 2.99 -15.06 8.97
C VAL A 44 2.02 -14.01 9.51
N LEU A 45 1.52 -14.16 10.74
CA LEU A 45 0.57 -13.21 11.32
C LEU A 45 1.17 -11.81 11.56
N LEU A 46 2.45 -11.74 11.89
CA LEU A 46 3.20 -10.48 12.04
C LEU A 46 3.56 -9.84 10.69
N SER A 47 3.64 -10.62 9.61
CA SER A 47 3.89 -10.09 8.27
C SER A 47 2.73 -9.19 7.83
N PRO A 48 3.01 -7.98 7.31
CA PRO A 48 1.97 -7.10 6.77
C PRO A 48 1.19 -7.80 5.65
N THR A 49 -0.09 -7.48 5.53
CA THR A 49 -0.92 -7.93 4.41
C THR A 49 -0.55 -7.14 3.15
N ASN A 50 -0.81 -7.72 1.98
CA ASN A 50 -0.55 -7.01 0.72
C ASN A 50 -1.39 -5.72 0.62
N SER A 51 -2.64 -5.76 1.09
CA SER A 51 -3.53 -4.59 1.15
C SER A 51 -2.99 -3.45 2.00
N GLN A 52 -2.37 -3.74 3.15
CA GLN A 52 -1.77 -2.72 4.02
C GLN A 52 -0.59 -2.01 3.35
N ILE A 53 0.21 -2.73 2.56
CA ILE A 53 1.38 -2.16 1.86
C ILE A 53 0.91 -1.22 0.76
N GLU A 54 -0.09 -1.63 0.00
CA GLU A 54 -0.69 -0.80 -1.04
C GLU A 54 -1.26 0.48 -0.44
N GLU A 55 -1.96 0.40 0.69
CA GLU A 55 -2.52 1.57 1.38
C GLU A 55 -1.46 2.60 1.80
N HIS A 56 -0.24 2.16 2.14
CA HIS A 56 0.83 3.06 2.56
C HIS A 56 1.45 3.85 1.41
N ARG A 57 1.51 3.31 0.18
CA ARG A 57 2.24 3.95 -0.92
C ARG A 57 1.66 5.32 -1.27
N TYR A 58 0.37 5.40 -1.56
CA TYR A 58 -0.25 6.67 -1.95
C TYR A 58 -0.36 7.66 -0.77
N LYS A 59 -0.54 7.15 0.47
CA LYS A 59 -0.61 8.00 1.67
C LYS A 59 0.66 8.80 1.88
N HIS A 60 1.82 8.20 1.63
CA HIS A 60 3.11 8.88 1.70
C HIS A 60 3.14 10.11 0.79
N TYR A 61 2.74 9.96 -0.47
CA TYR A 61 2.69 11.05 -1.45
C TYR A 61 1.66 12.13 -1.06
N ILE A 62 0.49 11.74 -0.53
CA ILE A 62 -0.50 12.71 -0.03
C ILE A 62 0.08 13.55 1.13
N GLU A 63 0.84 12.93 2.04
CA GLU A 63 1.46 13.63 3.15
C GLU A 63 2.54 14.62 2.68
N LEU A 64 3.39 14.19 1.72
CA LEU A 64 4.36 15.06 1.08
C LEU A 64 3.69 16.24 0.37
N ALA A 65 2.59 15.98 -0.35
CA ALA A 65 1.81 17.02 -1.04
C ALA A 65 1.23 18.03 -0.06
N LYS A 66 0.60 17.57 1.03
CA LYS A 66 0.09 18.44 2.10
C LYS A 66 1.20 19.30 2.72
N LYS A 67 2.36 18.70 2.98
CA LYS A 67 3.53 19.40 3.53
C LYS A 67 4.07 20.46 2.55
N ALA A 68 4.14 20.14 1.25
CA ALA A 68 4.57 21.08 0.22
C ALA A 68 3.58 22.24 0.08
N ASN A 69 2.27 21.95 0.09
CA ASN A 69 1.21 22.95 0.03
C ASN A 69 1.26 23.89 1.25
N TYR A 70 1.43 23.33 2.44
CA TYR A 70 1.59 24.10 3.68
C TYR A 70 2.81 25.04 3.62
N LYS A 71 3.91 24.59 2.99
CA LYS A 71 5.11 25.40 2.75
C LYS A 71 4.94 26.44 1.62
N GLY A 72 3.76 26.53 1.00
CA GLY A 72 3.50 27.42 -0.13
C GLY A 72 4.16 26.98 -1.44
N ASN A 73 4.74 25.77 -1.50
CA ASN A 73 5.33 25.23 -2.72
C ASN A 73 4.25 24.48 -3.52
N ILE A 74 3.46 25.24 -4.28
CA ILE A 74 2.31 24.73 -5.02
C ILE A 74 2.73 23.75 -6.11
N ALA A 75 3.79 24.06 -6.87
CA ALA A 75 4.32 23.16 -7.90
C ALA A 75 4.69 21.77 -7.34
N LYS A 76 5.44 21.71 -6.23
CA LYS A 76 5.78 20.42 -5.57
C LYS A 76 4.56 19.74 -4.95
N ALA A 77 3.57 20.50 -4.48
CA ALA A 77 2.34 19.92 -3.97
C ALA A 77 1.55 19.21 -5.07
N ILE A 78 1.42 19.85 -6.24
CA ILE A 78 0.76 19.28 -7.42
C ILE A 78 1.48 18.01 -7.84
N ASP A 79 2.81 18.05 -7.95
CA ASP A 79 3.66 16.90 -8.32
C ASP A 79 3.39 15.70 -7.41
N HIS A 80 3.48 15.87 -6.09
CA HIS A 80 3.20 14.80 -5.14
C HIS A 80 1.73 14.32 -5.15
N TYR A 81 0.75 15.19 -5.42
CA TYR A 81 -0.63 14.73 -5.61
C TYR A 81 -0.80 13.93 -6.91
N GLN A 82 -0.07 14.27 -7.97
CA GLN A 82 -0.06 13.50 -9.22
C GLN A 82 0.61 12.14 -9.03
N ASP A 83 1.70 12.05 -8.26
CA ASP A 83 2.30 10.77 -7.88
C ASP A 83 1.31 9.88 -7.11
N ALA A 84 0.59 10.47 -6.13
CA ALA A 84 -0.43 9.75 -5.39
C ALA A 84 -1.54 9.22 -6.33
N LEU A 85 -1.98 10.03 -7.30
CA LEU A 85 -2.94 9.63 -8.32
C LEU A 85 -2.40 8.51 -9.22
N TYR A 86 -1.12 8.58 -9.62
CA TYR A 86 -0.49 7.55 -10.45
C TYR A 86 -0.56 6.17 -9.77
N HIS A 87 -0.16 6.09 -8.50
CA HIS A 87 -0.27 4.85 -7.72
C HIS A 87 -1.72 4.45 -7.51
N LEU A 88 -2.59 5.41 -7.20
CA LEU A 88 -4.02 5.18 -7.02
C LEU A 88 -4.75 4.83 -8.30
N GLU A 89 -4.22 4.98 -9.50
CA GLU A 89 -4.88 4.57 -10.74
C GLU A 89 -4.27 3.27 -11.30
N ASN A 90 -2.94 3.09 -11.19
CA ASN A 90 -2.23 2.02 -11.87
C ASN A 90 -1.92 0.78 -11.00
N ASP A 91 -1.72 0.91 -9.68
CA ASP A 91 -1.19 -0.21 -8.87
C ASP A 91 -2.22 -1.30 -8.53
N TYR A 92 -3.49 -1.15 -8.91
CA TYR A 92 -4.56 -2.01 -8.38
C TYR A 92 -5.50 -2.55 -9.46
N LYS A 93 -5.80 -3.86 -9.34
CA LYS A 93 -6.63 -4.60 -10.29
C LYS A 93 -8.14 -4.52 -10.04
N SER A 94 -8.60 -4.04 -8.88
CA SER A 94 -10.04 -4.03 -8.53
C SER A 94 -10.55 -2.64 -8.09
N PRO A 95 -11.73 -2.22 -8.58
CA PRO A 95 -12.35 -0.97 -8.17
C PRO A 95 -12.85 -1.07 -6.72
N ASN A 96 -12.47 -0.09 -5.89
CA ASN A 96 -12.98 0.08 -4.52
C ASN A 96 -13.66 1.47 -4.42
N LYS A 97 -14.90 1.51 -3.92
CA LYS A 97 -15.71 2.75 -3.83
C LYS A 97 -15.01 3.88 -3.05
N GLN A 98 -14.38 3.56 -1.93
CA GLN A 98 -13.65 4.55 -1.13
C GLN A 98 -12.46 5.15 -1.90
N ARG A 99 -11.83 4.34 -2.75
CA ARG A 99 -10.70 4.75 -3.58
C ARG A 99 -11.14 5.63 -4.73
N SER A 100 -12.26 5.34 -5.40
CA SER A 100 -12.81 6.22 -6.43
C SER A 100 -13.15 7.61 -5.89
N ASP A 101 -13.72 7.68 -4.69
CA ASP A 101 -14.01 8.96 -4.04
C ASP A 101 -12.71 9.72 -3.73
N LEU A 102 -11.68 9.02 -3.27
CA LEU A 102 -10.36 9.61 -3.01
C LEU A 102 -9.68 10.12 -4.29
N ILE A 103 -9.72 9.35 -5.37
CA ILE A 103 -9.18 9.78 -6.68
C ILE A 103 -9.88 11.06 -7.15
N LEU A 104 -11.21 11.10 -7.05
CA LEU A 104 -11.99 12.28 -7.41
C LEU A 104 -11.60 13.50 -6.56
N GLN A 105 -11.44 13.31 -5.25
CA GLN A 105 -10.98 14.36 -4.35
C GLN A 105 -9.59 14.87 -4.72
N LEU A 106 -8.61 13.98 -4.95
CA LEU A 106 -7.26 14.37 -5.33
C LEU A 106 -7.22 15.11 -6.66
N LYS A 107 -7.96 14.65 -7.68
CA LYS A 107 -8.11 15.36 -8.96
C LYS A 107 -8.63 16.78 -8.74
N SER A 108 -9.70 16.93 -7.96
CA SER A 108 -10.26 18.25 -7.65
C SER A 108 -9.29 19.16 -6.88
N ILE A 109 -8.37 18.60 -6.07
CA ILE A 109 -7.35 19.36 -5.37
C ILE A 109 -6.28 19.83 -6.36
N VAL A 110 -5.80 18.93 -7.22
CA VAL A 110 -4.81 19.26 -8.25
C VAL A 110 -5.34 20.36 -9.16
N ASP A 111 -6.58 20.27 -9.63
CA ASP A 111 -7.18 21.29 -10.50
C ASP A 111 -7.26 22.65 -9.81
N ARG A 112 -7.69 22.68 -8.54
CA ARG A 112 -7.73 23.91 -7.73
C ARG A 112 -6.35 24.52 -7.46
N LEU A 113 -5.33 23.67 -7.27
CA LEU A 113 -3.97 24.14 -7.06
C LEU A 113 -3.35 24.68 -8.35
N LYS A 114 -3.64 24.04 -9.50
CA LYS A 114 -3.21 24.52 -10.82
C LYS A 114 -3.82 25.89 -11.15
N THR A 115 -5.11 26.10 -10.88
CA THR A 115 -5.73 27.42 -11.11
C THR A 115 -5.09 28.50 -10.24
N LYS A 116 -4.83 28.19 -8.97
CA LYS A 116 -4.19 29.13 -8.04
C LYS A 116 -2.73 29.45 -8.41
N ASP A 117 -2.00 28.50 -8.99
CA ASP A 117 -0.63 28.72 -9.46
C ASP A 117 -0.61 29.67 -10.67
N MET A 118 -1.57 29.51 -11.59
CA MET A 118 -1.73 30.38 -12.77
C MET A 118 -2.18 31.81 -12.44
N GLU A 119 -2.92 32.00 -11.34
CA GLU A 119 -3.36 33.33 -10.87
C GLU A 119 -2.28 34.11 -10.10
N LYS A 120 -1.12 33.51 -9.80
CA LYS A 120 -0.09 34.21 -9.04
C LYS A 120 0.41 35.41 -9.87
N PRO A 121 0.24 36.66 -9.38
CA PRO A 121 0.71 37.82 -10.12
C PRO A 121 2.21 37.68 -10.34
N ILE A 122 2.63 37.87 -11.58
CA ILE A 122 4.03 38.03 -11.95
C ILE A 122 4.46 39.37 -11.34
N ILE A 123 4.80 39.37 -10.06
CA ILE A 123 5.55 40.47 -9.44
C ILE A 123 6.98 40.34 -9.95
N THR A 124 7.23 40.97 -11.11
CA THR A 124 8.55 41.39 -11.57
C THR A 124 8.76 42.85 -11.15
#